data_AF-A0A357LSW3-F1
#
_entry.id   AF-A0A357LSW3-F1
#
_cell.length_a   1.000
_cell.length_b   1.000
_cell.length_c   1.000
_cell.angle_alpha   90.00
_cell.angle_beta   90.00
_cell.angle_gamma   90.00
#
_symmetry.space_group_name_H-M   'P 1'
#
loop_
_entity.id
_entity.type
_entity.pdbx_description
1 polymer ?
#
loop_
_entity_poly.entity_id
_entity_poly.type
_entity_poly.pdbx_seq_one_letter_code
_entity_poly.pdbx_strand_id
1 'polypeptide(L)'
;MGGPDYARLTYLGILIVVIVGSVLMTRRGELGKMAKQAGVWLFIFAAMIAAIGMWQDIRKTQPPGATLGTGLVEGDKIIIPKQADGHYHLSLEVNGHTLVFLVDTGASQIVLSQQDAKKLGFKDAELNYWMQAQTANGTVHMAPVQLDTITIGAVSAQNIQAVVNGGELRQSLLGMSYLNLFSSIEIKRDQMILTR
;
A
#
# COMPACT_ATOMS: atom_id res chain seq x y z
N MET A 1 13.54 -9.03 28.36
CA MET A 1 13.91 -7.60 28.25
C MET A 1 12.63 -6.80 28.07
N GLY A 2 12.10 -6.23 29.14
CA GLY A 2 10.85 -5.47 29.11
C GLY A 2 11.10 -4.05 28.60
N GLY A 3 10.38 -3.66 27.55
CA GLY A 3 10.43 -2.28 27.04
C GLY A 3 9.95 -1.28 28.11
N PRO A 4 10.36 -0.01 28.01
CA PRO A 4 9.94 1.02 28.95
C PRO A 4 8.41 1.12 28.97
N ASP A 5 7.84 0.99 30.16
CA ASP A 5 6.40 0.93 30.41
C ASP A 5 5.82 2.36 30.35
N TYR A 6 5.67 2.87 29.12
CA TYR A 6 5.25 4.25 28.84
C TYR A 6 3.93 4.61 29.52
N ALA A 7 3.04 3.63 29.70
CA ALA A 7 1.77 3.77 30.43
C ALA A 7 1.96 4.10 31.92
N ARG A 8 3.01 3.56 32.53
CA ARG A 8 3.34 3.81 33.93
C ARG A 8 3.95 5.19 34.12
N LEU A 9 4.78 5.65 33.18
CA LEU A 9 5.36 6.98 33.20
C LEU A 9 4.31 8.08 32.95
N THR A 10 3.34 7.86 32.06
CA THR A 10 2.20 8.78 31.89
C THR A 10 1.31 8.83 33.13
N TYR A 11 1.02 7.69 33.75
CA TYR A 11 0.25 7.64 35.01
C TYR A 11 0.94 8.42 36.14
N LEU A 12 2.26 8.24 36.31
CA LEU A 12 3.04 8.97 37.32
C LEU A 12 3.14 10.48 37.01
N GLY A 13 3.25 10.86 35.73
CA GLY A 13 3.24 12.26 35.32
C GLY A 13 1.91 12.96 35.65
N ILE A 14 0.78 12.29 35.40
CA ILE A 14 -0.55 12.80 35.76
C ILE A 14 -0.68 12.96 37.28
N LEU A 15 -0.21 11.98 38.05
CA LEU A 15 -0.29 12.02 39.52
C LEU A 15 0.49 13.22 40.11
N ILE A 16 1.68 13.53 39.59
CA ILE A 16 2.49 14.66 40.05
C ILE A 16 1.79 15.99 39.75
N VAL A 17 1.18 16.13 38.55
CA VAL A 17 0.43 17.33 38.16
C VAL A 17 -0.77 17.56 39.08
N VAL A 18 -1.49 16.49 39.44
CA VAL A 18 -2.64 16.57 40.36
C VAL A 18 -2.21 16.98 41.77
N ILE A 19 -1.11 16.43 42.28
CA ILE A 19 -0.59 16.74 43.63
C ILE A 19 -0.08 18.18 43.70
N VAL A 20 0.72 18.61 42.72
CA VAL A 20 1.24 19.98 42.65
C VAL A 20 0.10 20.99 42.47
N GLY A 21 -0.88 20.66 41.63
CA GLY A 21 -2.09 21.47 41.45
C GLY A 21 -2.89 21.62 42.74
N SER A 22 -3.07 20.52 43.49
CA SER A 22 -3.80 20.51 44.76
C SER A 22 -3.12 21.36 45.84
N VAL A 23 -1.79 21.25 45.97
CA VAL A 23 -1.01 22.03 46.96
C VAL A 23 -1.05 23.52 46.65
N LEU A 24 -0.96 23.90 45.38
CA LEU A 24 -1.04 25.31 44.96
C LEU A 24 -2.44 25.91 45.20
N MET A 25 -3.49 25.09 45.11
CA MET A 25 -4.88 25.51 45.30
C MET A 25 -5.23 25.86 46.76
N THR A 26 -4.41 25.46 47.72
CA THR A 26 -4.62 25.79 49.14
C THR A 26 -4.20 27.22 49.52
N ARG A 27 -3.50 27.95 48.64
CA ARG A 27 -3.08 29.35 48.89
C ARG A 27 -4.15 30.35 48.41
N ARG A 28 -5.10 30.63 49.30
CA ARG A 28 -6.39 31.34 49.08
C ARG A 28 -6.35 32.83 48.66
N GLY A 29 -5.23 33.38 48.20
CA GLY A 29 -5.08 34.84 47.95
C GLY A 29 -5.13 35.32 46.50
N GLU A 30 -4.71 34.50 45.52
CA GLU A 30 -4.55 34.93 44.11
C GLU A 30 -5.39 34.09 43.13
N LEU A 31 -6.46 33.49 43.65
CA LEU A 31 -7.29 32.48 42.96
C LEU A 31 -7.80 32.91 41.59
N GLY A 32 -8.14 34.19 41.39
CA GLY A 32 -8.62 34.69 40.09
C GLY A 32 -7.53 34.80 39.01
N LYS A 33 -6.29 35.13 39.41
CA LYS A 33 -5.16 35.28 38.45
C LYS A 33 -4.57 33.92 38.08
N MET A 34 -4.49 33.01 39.05
CA MET A 34 -3.99 31.64 38.83
C MET A 34 -4.98 30.75 38.08
N ALA A 35 -6.30 30.89 38.29
CA ALA A 35 -7.31 30.18 37.50
C ALA A 35 -7.22 30.56 36.01
N LYS A 36 -6.96 31.84 35.72
CA LYS A 36 -6.76 32.32 34.34
C LYS A 36 -5.51 31.71 33.69
N GLN A 37 -4.42 31.57 34.45
CA GLN A 37 -3.19 30.92 33.95
C GLN A 37 -3.34 29.40 33.81
N ALA A 38 -4.05 28.73 34.71
CA ALA A 38 -4.36 27.31 34.59
C ALA A 38 -5.18 27.01 33.33
N GLY A 39 -6.15 27.86 32.99
CA GLY A 39 -6.90 27.77 31.75
C GLY A 39 -6.03 27.89 30.49
N VAL A 40 -5.06 28.81 30.48
CA VAL A 40 -4.10 28.96 29.38
C VAL A 40 -3.23 27.72 29.22
N TRP A 41 -2.71 27.16 30.32
CA TRP A 41 -1.93 25.93 30.26
C TRP A 41 -2.74 24.72 29.79
N LEU A 42 -3.98 24.57 30.27
CA LEU A 42 -4.87 23.49 29.84
C LEU A 42 -5.19 23.60 28.34
N PHE A 43 -5.38 24.81 27.83
CA PHE A 43 -5.54 25.07 26.41
C PHE A 43 -4.29 24.72 25.59
N ILE A 44 -3.10 25.07 26.08
CA ILE A 44 -1.81 24.72 25.43
C ILE A 44 -1.64 23.18 25.38
N PHE A 45 -1.92 22.49 26.48
CA PHE A 45 -1.86 21.02 26.50
C PHE A 45 -2.89 20.39 25.55
N ALA A 46 -4.13 20.88 25.53
CA ALA A 46 -5.16 20.42 24.59
C ALA A 46 -4.74 20.66 23.13
N ALA A 47 -4.15 21.84 22.84
CA ALA A 47 -3.64 22.18 21.52
C ALA A 47 -2.46 21.27 21.09
N MET A 48 -1.55 20.93 22.01
CA MET A 48 -0.46 19.98 21.71
C MET A 48 -0.98 18.56 21.48
N ILE A 49 -1.93 18.09 22.29
CA ILE A 49 -2.55 16.77 22.10
C ILE A 49 -3.27 16.71 20.74
N ALA A 50 -4.01 17.76 20.39
CA ALA A 50 -4.65 17.88 19.09
C ALA A 50 -3.62 17.94 17.95
N ALA A 51 -2.52 18.69 18.10
CA ALA A 51 -1.46 18.79 17.09
C ALA A 51 -0.75 17.44 16.88
N ILE A 52 -0.45 16.69 17.95
CA ILE A 52 0.15 15.35 17.86
C ILE A 52 -0.83 14.35 17.24
N GLY A 53 -2.12 14.44 17.60
CA GLY A 53 -3.19 13.63 17.01
C GLY A 53 -3.35 13.89 15.51
N MET A 54 -3.46 15.15 15.10
CA MET A 54 -3.54 15.54 13.68
C MET A 54 -2.28 15.20 12.89
N TRP A 55 -1.09 15.19 13.49
CA TRP A 55 0.14 14.82 12.78
C TRP A 55 0.10 13.36 12.28
N GLN A 56 -0.65 12.47 12.95
CA GLN A 56 -0.82 11.09 12.49
C GLN A 56 -1.74 10.96 11.27
N ASP A 57 -2.71 11.88 11.10
CA ASP A 57 -3.61 11.91 9.94
C ASP A 57 -2.99 12.65 8.74
N ILE A 58 -2.16 13.67 8.98
CA ILE A 58 -1.43 14.38 7.92
C ILE A 58 -0.37 13.47 7.27
N ARG A 59 0.25 12.56 8.04
CA ARG A 59 1.15 11.54 7.47
C ARG A 59 0.43 10.48 6.62
N LYS A 60 -0.89 10.34 6.74
CA LYS A 60 -1.70 9.48 5.86
C LYS A 60 -2.21 10.23 4.62
N THR A 61 -2.00 11.54 4.54
CA THR A 61 -2.38 12.39 3.42
C THR A 61 -1.13 13.01 2.82
N GLN A 62 -0.35 12.21 2.09
CA GLN A 62 0.80 12.71 1.34
C GLN A 62 0.39 13.10 -0.10
N PRO A 63 0.73 14.31 -0.59
CA PRO A 63 0.32 14.86 -1.89
C PRO A 63 1.31 14.49 -3.03
N PRO A 64 1.05 14.97 -4.27
CA PRO A 64 0.69 14.15 -5.43
C PRO A 64 1.88 13.36 -6.00
N GLY A 65 2.00 12.09 -5.63
CA GLY A 65 2.45 11.09 -6.61
C GLY A 65 1.32 10.92 -7.62
N ALA A 66 1.62 10.79 -8.91
CA ALA A 66 0.59 10.43 -9.88
C ALA A 66 -0.01 9.08 -9.43
N THR A 67 -1.25 9.11 -8.93
CA THR A 67 -2.02 7.92 -8.61
C THR A 67 -2.38 7.23 -9.92
N LEU A 68 -1.45 6.42 -10.42
CA LEU A 68 -1.67 5.55 -11.56
C LEU A 68 -2.35 4.28 -11.04
N GLY A 69 -3.63 4.44 -10.69
CA GLY A 69 -4.43 3.39 -10.07
C GLY A 69 -3.94 2.99 -8.68
N THR A 70 -3.84 1.68 -8.44
CA THR A 70 -3.57 1.05 -7.13
C THR A 70 -2.12 1.18 -6.63
N GLY A 71 -1.25 1.95 -7.30
CA GLY A 71 0.15 2.17 -6.91
C GLY A 71 0.55 3.64 -6.95
N LEU A 72 1.45 4.03 -6.06
CA LEU A 72 2.08 5.36 -6.00
C LEU A 72 3.50 5.26 -6.56
N VAL A 73 3.84 6.14 -7.51
CA VAL A 73 5.20 6.24 -8.05
C VAL A 73 5.92 7.39 -7.35
N GLU A 74 6.99 7.07 -6.63
CA GLU A 74 7.83 8.02 -5.89
C GLU A 74 9.30 7.85 -6.31
N GLY A 75 9.77 8.68 -7.24
CA GLY A 75 11.13 8.60 -7.76
C GLY A 75 11.39 7.29 -8.50
N ASP A 76 12.29 6.47 -7.96
CA ASP A 76 12.67 5.14 -8.45
C ASP A 76 11.84 4.00 -7.81
N LYS A 77 10.86 4.34 -6.97
CA LYS A 77 10.04 3.38 -6.23
C LYS A 77 8.59 3.38 -6.70
N ILE A 78 8.03 2.18 -6.69
CA ILE A 78 6.60 1.94 -6.89
C ILE A 78 6.07 1.35 -5.59
N ILE A 79 5.24 2.11 -4.90
CA ILE A 79 4.63 1.73 -3.62
C ILE A 79 3.21 1.26 -3.88
N ILE A 80 2.93 0.00 -3.56
CA ILE A 80 1.66 -0.66 -3.80
C ILE A 80 1.01 -0.96 -2.44
N PRO A 81 0.01 -0.18 -2.01
CA PRO A 81 -0.73 -0.47 -0.77
C PRO A 81 -1.43 -1.83 -0.85
N LYS A 82 -1.39 -2.55 0.27
CA LYS A 82 -2.17 -3.77 0.46
C LYS A 82 -3.66 -3.43 0.47
N GLN A 83 -4.43 -4.11 -0.36
CA GLN A 83 -5.87 -3.91 -0.47
C GLN A 83 -6.62 -4.63 0.66
N ALA A 84 -7.93 -4.36 0.79
CA ALA A 84 -8.77 -4.91 1.85
C ALA A 84 -8.91 -6.45 1.80
N ASP A 85 -8.74 -7.03 0.61
CA ASP A 85 -8.68 -8.48 0.40
C ASP A 85 -7.35 -9.11 0.85
N GLY A 86 -6.38 -8.28 1.22
CA GLY A 86 -5.06 -8.71 1.66
C GLY A 86 -4.06 -8.94 0.54
N HIS A 87 -4.39 -8.54 -0.69
CA HIS A 87 -3.54 -8.71 -1.86
C HIS A 87 -2.99 -7.38 -2.38
N TYR A 88 -1.98 -7.46 -3.26
CA TYR A 88 -1.40 -6.31 -3.93
C TYR A 88 -1.91 -6.26 -5.36
N HIS A 89 -2.51 -5.14 -5.73
CA HIS A 89 -3.06 -4.93 -7.06
C HIS A 89 -2.24 -3.85 -7.74
N LEU A 90 -1.90 -4.04 -9.01
CA LEU A 90 -1.11 -3.10 -9.78
C LEU A 90 -1.83 -2.74 -11.08
N SER A 91 -2.08 -1.45 -11.28
CA SER A 91 -2.66 -0.95 -12.53
C SER A 91 -1.53 -0.67 -13.51
N LEU A 92 -1.56 -1.33 -14.66
CA LEU A 92 -0.56 -1.23 -15.72
C LEU A 92 -1.22 -0.83 -17.03
N GLU A 93 -0.55 -0.01 -17.82
CA GLU A 93 -0.93 0.19 -19.22
C GLU A 93 -0.27 -0.91 -20.06
N VAL A 94 -1.08 -1.70 -20.75
CA VAL A 94 -0.63 -2.82 -21.59
C VAL A 94 -1.18 -2.61 -22.99
N ASN A 95 -0.31 -2.50 -23.98
CA ASN A 95 -0.68 -2.19 -25.38
C ASN A 95 -1.71 -1.03 -25.48
N GLY A 96 -1.58 0.01 -24.66
CA GLY A 96 -2.49 1.17 -24.62
C GLY A 96 -3.79 0.98 -23.80
N HIS A 97 -3.98 -0.17 -23.16
CA HIS A 97 -5.14 -0.45 -22.30
C HIS A 97 -4.73 -0.52 -20.82
N THR A 98 -5.43 0.21 -19.94
CA THR A 98 -5.24 0.09 -18.50
C THR A 98 -5.87 -1.20 -17.97
N LEU A 99 -5.04 -2.10 -17.44
CA LEU A 99 -5.44 -3.37 -16.84
C LEU A 99 -4.98 -3.44 -15.38
N VAL A 100 -5.74 -4.14 -14.54
CA VAL A 100 -5.41 -4.32 -13.12
C VAL A 100 -4.95 -5.75 -12.90
N PHE A 101 -3.71 -5.91 -12.47
CA PHE A 101 -3.10 -7.20 -12.18
C PHE A 101 -3.04 -7.47 -10.68
N LEU A 102 -3.22 -8.72 -10.30
CA LEU A 102 -2.90 -9.23 -8.97
C LEU A 102 -1.41 -9.57 -8.95
N VAL A 103 -0.65 -9.04 -8.00
CA VAL A 103 0.76 -9.41 -7.84
C VAL A 103 0.84 -10.82 -7.23
N ASP A 104 1.42 -11.76 -7.96
CA ASP A 104 1.50 -13.16 -7.57
C ASP A 104 2.93 -13.68 -7.71
N THR A 105 3.66 -13.75 -6.59
CA THR A 105 5.02 -14.30 -6.55
C THR A 105 5.07 -15.81 -6.78
N GLY A 106 3.93 -16.50 -6.75
CA GLY A 106 3.81 -17.92 -7.10
C GLY A 106 3.70 -18.17 -8.61
N ALA A 107 3.30 -17.15 -9.38
CA ALA A 107 3.26 -17.22 -10.83
C ALA A 107 4.65 -16.95 -11.43
N SER A 108 5.11 -17.82 -12.34
CA SER A 108 6.40 -17.60 -13.02
C SER A 108 6.29 -16.53 -14.12
N GLN A 109 5.16 -16.45 -14.81
CA GLN A 109 4.93 -15.60 -15.98
C GLN A 109 3.80 -14.59 -15.73
N ILE A 110 3.67 -13.58 -16.59
CA ILE A 110 2.45 -12.76 -16.65
C ILE A 110 1.32 -13.64 -17.19
N VAL A 111 0.22 -13.75 -16.45
CA VAL A 111 -0.95 -14.54 -16.83
C VAL A 111 -2.13 -13.61 -17.08
N LEU A 112 -2.64 -13.59 -18.30
CA LEU A 112 -3.84 -12.83 -18.66
C LEU A 112 -5.09 -13.67 -18.41
N SER A 113 -6.12 -13.01 -17.86
CA SER A 113 -7.48 -13.51 -17.94
C SER A 113 -7.95 -13.49 -19.41
N GLN A 114 -8.89 -14.37 -19.76
CA GLN A 114 -9.47 -14.34 -21.11
C GLN A 114 -10.16 -13.01 -21.41
N GLN A 115 -10.74 -12.38 -20.40
CA GLN A 115 -11.39 -11.08 -20.53
C GLN A 115 -10.37 -9.99 -20.89
N ASP A 116 -9.22 -9.95 -20.21
CA ASP A 116 -8.20 -8.95 -20.49
C ASP A 116 -7.46 -9.23 -21.80
N ALA A 117 -7.23 -10.51 -22.14
CA ALA A 117 -6.70 -10.88 -23.44
C ALA A 117 -7.58 -10.37 -24.59
N LYS A 118 -8.91 -10.50 -24.45
CA LYS A 118 -9.87 -9.95 -25.43
C LYS A 118 -9.81 -8.43 -25.52
N LYS A 119 -9.66 -7.73 -24.38
CA LYS A 119 -9.49 -6.26 -24.38
C LYS A 119 -8.25 -5.83 -25.15
N LEU A 120 -7.18 -6.62 -25.07
CA LEU A 120 -5.93 -6.40 -25.80
C LEU A 120 -6.00 -6.82 -27.28
N GLY A 121 -7.16 -7.31 -27.74
CA GLY A 121 -7.38 -7.70 -29.14
C GLY A 121 -7.02 -9.15 -29.49
N PHE A 122 -6.57 -9.97 -28.52
CA PHE A 122 -6.34 -11.39 -28.75
C PHE A 122 -7.67 -12.11 -28.93
N LYS A 123 -7.82 -12.80 -30.07
CA LYS A 123 -9.04 -13.57 -30.38
C LYS A 123 -8.86 -15.02 -29.96
N ASP A 124 -9.83 -15.57 -29.23
CA ASP A 124 -9.80 -16.96 -28.76
C ASP A 124 -9.52 -17.98 -29.88
N ALA A 125 -10.03 -17.73 -31.09
CA ALA A 125 -9.81 -18.60 -32.26
C ALA A 125 -8.36 -18.62 -32.78
N GLU A 126 -7.55 -17.60 -32.45
CA GLU A 126 -6.15 -17.48 -32.85
C GLU A 126 -5.20 -17.97 -31.74
N LEU A 127 -5.72 -18.22 -30.53
CA LEU A 127 -4.95 -18.66 -29.37
C LEU A 127 -4.77 -20.18 -29.37
N ASN A 128 -3.51 -20.62 -29.36
CA ASN A 128 -3.17 -22.04 -29.25
C ASN A 128 -2.84 -22.41 -27.80
N TYR A 129 -3.78 -23.09 -27.12
CA TYR A 129 -3.69 -23.50 -25.71
C TYR A 129 -2.88 -24.80 -25.51
N TRP A 130 -1.63 -24.83 -25.98
CA TRP A 130 -0.79 -26.02 -25.92
C TRP A 130 0.10 -26.09 -24.67
N MET A 131 0.37 -24.96 -24.00
CA MET A 131 1.15 -24.97 -22.76
C MET A 131 0.29 -25.43 -21.59
N GLN A 132 0.92 -25.98 -20.56
CA GLN A 132 0.25 -26.39 -19.33
C GLN A 132 0.93 -25.75 -18.12
N ALA A 133 0.12 -25.29 -17.16
CA ALA A 133 0.58 -24.85 -15.85
C ALA A 133 -0.06 -25.68 -14.75
N GLN A 134 0.73 -26.00 -13.73
CA GLN A 134 0.23 -26.58 -12.49
C GLN A 134 -0.26 -25.45 -11.58
N THR A 135 -1.54 -25.47 -11.25
CA THR A 135 -2.14 -24.52 -10.29
C THR A 135 -2.69 -25.27 -9.08
N ALA A 136 -3.13 -24.52 -8.07
CA ALA A 136 -3.81 -25.10 -6.90
C ALA A 136 -5.08 -25.88 -7.27
N ASN A 137 -5.75 -25.51 -8.37
CA ASN A 137 -6.97 -26.16 -8.85
C ASN A 137 -6.68 -27.28 -9.88
N GLY A 138 -5.42 -27.68 -10.03
CA GLY A 138 -4.97 -28.67 -11.00
C GLY A 138 -4.29 -28.07 -12.22
N THR A 139 -4.17 -28.87 -13.27
CA THR A 139 -3.48 -28.48 -14.51
C THR A 139 -4.42 -27.67 -15.40
N VAL A 140 -3.95 -26.50 -15.85
CA VAL A 140 -4.67 -25.63 -16.78
C VAL A 140 -3.86 -25.43 -18.06
N HIS A 141 -4.57 -25.40 -19.19
CA HIS A 141 -3.97 -25.09 -20.48
C HIS A 141 -3.82 -23.58 -20.65
N MET A 142 -2.74 -23.16 -21.29
CA MET A 142 -2.42 -21.75 -21.51
C MET A 142 -1.95 -21.51 -22.94
N ALA A 143 -2.27 -20.34 -23.48
CA ALA A 143 -1.81 -19.92 -24.80
C ALA A 143 -0.72 -18.86 -24.66
N PRO A 144 0.48 -19.05 -25.23
CA PRO A 144 1.52 -18.03 -25.21
C PRO A 144 1.12 -16.84 -26.08
N VAL A 145 1.34 -15.63 -25.59
CA VAL A 145 1.12 -14.38 -26.30
C VAL A 145 2.27 -13.42 -26.03
N GLN A 146 2.40 -12.39 -26.87
CA GLN A 146 3.39 -11.34 -26.69
C GLN A 146 2.69 -10.01 -26.49
N LEU A 147 3.12 -9.29 -25.46
CA LEU A 147 2.70 -7.91 -25.17
C LEU A 147 3.73 -6.97 -25.78
N ASP A 148 3.26 -6.02 -26.58
CA ASP A 148 4.12 -5.06 -27.26
C ASP A 148 4.73 -4.09 -26.24
N THR A 149 3.88 -3.58 -25.35
CA THR A 149 4.28 -2.64 -24.30
C THR A 149 3.57 -2.95 -22.98
N ILE A 150 4.31 -2.78 -21.89
CA ILE A 150 3.75 -2.75 -20.54
C ILE A 150 4.41 -1.60 -19.78
N THR A 151 3.58 -0.73 -19.19
CA THR A 151 4.02 0.54 -18.64
C THR A 151 3.41 0.78 -17.25
N ILE A 152 4.25 1.29 -16.34
CA ILE A 152 3.86 1.82 -15.03
C ILE A 152 4.64 3.08 -14.71
N GLY A 153 3.94 4.21 -14.57
CA GLY A 153 4.62 5.49 -14.37
C GLY A 153 5.58 5.79 -15.52
N ALA A 154 6.85 6.00 -15.18
CA ALA A 154 7.92 6.21 -16.15
C ALA A 154 8.59 4.91 -16.63
N VAL A 155 8.20 3.75 -16.08
CA VAL A 155 8.78 2.45 -16.42
C VAL A 155 8.01 1.85 -17.58
N SER A 156 8.69 1.55 -18.68
CA SER A 156 8.11 0.85 -19.82
C SER A 156 8.99 -0.32 -20.21
N ALA A 157 8.40 -1.49 -20.38
CA ALA A 157 9.04 -2.67 -20.95
C ALA A 157 8.34 -3.05 -22.26
N GLN A 158 9.08 -3.64 -23.18
CA GLN A 158 8.59 -3.98 -24.52
C GLN A 158 8.80 -5.46 -24.82
N ASN A 159 7.99 -6.01 -25.73
CA ASN A 159 8.10 -7.39 -26.22
C ASN A 159 8.04 -8.44 -25.10
N ILE A 160 7.16 -8.23 -24.11
CA ILE A 160 7.06 -9.07 -22.92
C ILE A 160 6.24 -10.33 -23.21
N GLN A 161 6.78 -11.49 -22.83
CA GLN A 161 6.06 -12.75 -22.91
C GLN A 161 4.99 -12.82 -21.83
N ALA A 162 3.79 -13.20 -22.22
CA ALA A 162 2.68 -13.47 -21.33
C ALA A 162 1.94 -14.73 -21.80
N VAL A 163 1.03 -15.21 -20.97
CA VAL A 163 0.22 -16.38 -21.28
C VAL A 163 -1.25 -16.08 -21.00
N VAL A 164 -2.15 -16.53 -21.86
CA VAL A 164 -3.59 -16.45 -21.63
C VAL A 164 -4.05 -17.72 -20.94
N ASN A 165 -4.74 -17.59 -19.81
CA ASN A 165 -5.26 -18.74 -19.08
C ASN A 165 -6.50 -19.33 -19.77
N GLY A 166 -6.47 -20.62 -20.09
CA GLY A 166 -7.59 -21.34 -20.71
C GLY A 166 -8.67 -21.79 -19.71
N GLY A 167 -8.39 -21.73 -18.41
CA GLY A 167 -9.37 -22.02 -17.34
C GLY A 167 -10.05 -20.76 -16.79
N GLU A 168 -10.73 -20.90 -15.66
CA GLU A 168 -11.31 -19.77 -14.93
C GLU A 168 -10.21 -18.97 -14.21
N LEU A 169 -10.02 -17.72 -14.61
CA LEU A 169 -9.17 -16.75 -13.91
C LEU A 169 -9.91 -15.41 -13.86
N ARG A 170 -10.23 -14.95 -12.64
CA ARG A 170 -11.02 -13.73 -12.43
C ARG A 170 -10.25 -12.45 -12.75
N GLN A 171 -8.94 -12.45 -12.49
CA GLN A 171 -8.09 -11.29 -12.66
C GLN A 171 -6.71 -11.74 -13.18
N SER A 172 -6.12 -10.94 -14.07
CA SER A 172 -4.78 -11.20 -14.58
C SER A 172 -3.73 -11.17 -13.46
N LEU A 173 -2.70 -12.00 -13.58
CA LEU A 173 -1.65 -12.18 -12.58
C LEU A 173 -0.32 -11.62 -13.09
N LEU A 174 0.39 -10.96 -12.19
CA LEU A 174 1.72 -10.43 -12.42
C LEU A 174 2.74 -11.34 -11.75
N GLY A 175 3.37 -12.20 -12.55
CA GLY A 175 4.34 -13.16 -12.06
C GLY A 175 5.77 -12.63 -11.96
N MET A 176 6.67 -13.51 -11.55
CA MET A 176 8.09 -13.23 -11.33
C MET A 176 8.82 -12.74 -12.57
N SER A 177 8.43 -13.18 -13.79
CA SER A 177 9.01 -12.66 -15.05
C SER A 177 8.97 -11.14 -15.18
N TYR A 178 7.92 -10.49 -14.65
CA TYR A 178 7.81 -9.04 -14.64
C TYR A 178 8.43 -8.44 -13.37
N LEU A 179 8.23 -9.07 -12.22
CA LEU A 179 8.77 -8.58 -10.94
C LEU A 179 10.31 -8.55 -10.92
N ASN A 180 10.97 -9.45 -11.66
CA ASN A 180 12.42 -9.49 -11.80
C ASN A 180 13.00 -8.34 -12.65
N LEU A 181 12.16 -7.50 -13.26
CA LEU A 181 12.62 -6.28 -13.93
C LEU A 181 13.05 -5.19 -12.94
N PHE A 182 12.69 -5.35 -11.66
CA PHE A 182 13.03 -4.44 -10.57
C PHE A 182 14.29 -4.95 -9.83
N SER A 183 15.14 -4.04 -9.36
CA SER A 183 16.33 -4.40 -8.57
C SER A 183 15.97 -4.94 -7.18
N SER A 184 14.83 -4.53 -6.63
CA SER A 184 14.38 -4.94 -5.29
C SER A 184 12.86 -5.03 -5.20
N ILE A 185 12.41 -6.00 -4.41
CA ILE A 185 11.01 -6.23 -4.04
C ILE A 185 10.97 -6.31 -2.52
N GLU A 186 10.40 -5.30 -1.86
CA GLU A 186 10.21 -5.28 -0.41
C GLU A 186 8.73 -5.44 -0.08
N ILE A 187 8.39 -6.41 0.78
CA ILE A 187 7.03 -6.58 1.31
C ILE A 187 7.02 -6.13 2.77
N LYS A 188 6.25 -5.08 3.05
CA LYS A 188 5.98 -4.56 4.39
C LYS A 188 4.57 -4.97 4.84
N ARG A 189 4.19 -4.61 6.07
CA ARG A 189 2.92 -5.06 6.68
C ARG A 189 1.68 -4.62 5.87
N ASP A 190 1.74 -3.45 5.27
CA ASP A 190 0.63 -2.73 4.63
C ASP A 190 0.92 -2.29 3.20
N GLN A 191 2.12 -2.56 2.68
CA GLN A 191 2.53 -2.14 1.34
C GLN A 191 3.64 -3.02 0.78
N MET A 192 3.70 -3.10 -0.54
CA MET A 192 4.81 -3.63 -1.31
C MET A 192 5.55 -2.46 -1.96
N ILE A 193 6.88 -2.54 -2.02
CA ILE A 193 7.73 -1.53 -2.66
C ILE A 193 8.58 -2.22 -3.71
N LEU A 194 8.45 -1.79 -4.96
CA LEU A 194 9.31 -2.20 -6.06
C LEU A 194 10.32 -1.08 -6.33
N THR A 195 11.61 -1.39 -6.39
CA THR A 195 12.68 -0.41 -6.64
C THR A 195 13.42 -0.77 -7.92
N ARG A 196 13.81 0.23 -8.71
CA ARG A 196 14.56 0.03 -9.96
C ARG A 196 16.03 -0.33 -9.74
#